data_AF-A0A2R8CFW3-F1
#
_entry.id   AF-A0A2R8CFW3-F1
#
_cell.length_a   1.000
_cell.length_b   1.000
_cell.length_c   1.000
_cell.angle_alpha   90.00
_cell.angle_beta   90.00
_cell.angle_gamma   90.00
#
_symmetry.space_group_name_H-M   'P 1'
#
loop_
_entity.id
_entity.type
_entity.pdbx_description
1 polymer ?
#
loop_
_entity_poly.entity_id
_entity_poly.type
_entity_poly.pdbx_seq_one_letter_code
_entity_poly.pdbx_strand_id
1 'polypeptide(L)'
;MTGISGQNAGFAQLPEAVRVLQRQLERLYLSRSELERELQELRATQPLMLTRPPRPSLLVRILMRISKRLRQRHCLDIIRQSELFDAVWYLKTYEDVRTAGMDPALHYLLNGASDLRNPGPYFDTEHYLTLYPDIRDNKMNPLFHYMIAGFNEKRSIRPNMPVIPDPAQDKRNV
;
A
#
# COMPACT_ATOMS: atom_id res chain seq x y z
N MET A 1 20.06 -8.89 -43.10
CA MET A 1 19.80 -7.44 -42.94
C MET A 1 19.30 -7.28 -41.52
N THR A 2 19.96 -6.67 -40.54
CA THR A 2 21.05 -5.70 -40.36
C THR A 2 21.50 -5.94 -38.91
N GLY A 3 22.75 -6.28 -38.60
CA GLY A 3 23.82 -5.30 -38.36
C GLY A 3 23.75 -4.68 -36.95
N ILE A 4 24.19 -5.40 -35.90
CA ILE A 4 24.85 -4.82 -34.72
C ILE A 4 26.01 -5.74 -34.31
N SER A 5 26.97 -5.89 -35.24
CA SER A 5 28.35 -6.22 -34.91
C SER A 5 29.05 -4.91 -34.62
N GLY A 6 29.27 -4.59 -33.35
CA GLY A 6 29.99 -3.39 -32.96
C GLY A 6 29.62 -2.96 -31.56
N GLN A 7 30.31 -3.53 -30.56
CA GLN A 7 30.63 -2.97 -29.23
C GLN A 7 31.09 -4.08 -28.28
N ASN A 8 32.18 -4.79 -28.57
CA ASN A 8 32.83 -5.67 -27.57
C ASN A 8 34.27 -5.22 -27.22
N ALA A 9 34.76 -4.12 -27.82
CA ALA A 9 36.10 -3.59 -27.55
C ALA A 9 36.16 -2.46 -26.51
N GLY A 10 35.01 -1.90 -26.10
CA GLY A 10 34.95 -0.74 -25.18
C GLY A 10 34.96 -1.07 -23.68
N PHE A 11 34.64 -2.31 -23.30
CA PHE A 11 34.43 -2.68 -21.90
C PHE A 11 35.72 -3.03 -21.14
N ALA A 12 36.82 -3.30 -21.85
CA ALA A 12 38.12 -3.61 -21.24
C ALA A 12 38.78 -2.39 -20.57
N GLN A 13 38.37 -1.16 -20.94
CA GLN A 13 38.95 0.09 -20.43
C GLN A 13 38.14 0.71 -19.27
N LEU A 14 37.01 0.11 -18.88
CA LEU A 14 36.18 0.63 -17.79
C LEU A 14 36.81 0.41 -16.41
N PRO A 15 36.58 1.29 -15.42
CA PRO A 15 37.02 1.07 -14.05
C PRO A 15 36.55 -0.30 -13.53
N GLU A 16 37.40 -1.01 -12.77
CA GLU A 16 37.12 -2.39 -12.31
C GLU A 16 35.76 -2.50 -11.59
N ALA A 17 35.37 -1.47 -10.83
CA ALA A 17 34.07 -1.41 -10.17
C ALA A 17 32.88 -1.51 -11.15
N VAL A 18 32.97 -0.86 -12.32
CA VAL A 18 31.92 -0.91 -13.35
C VAL A 18 31.86 -2.30 -13.98
N ARG A 19 33.01 -2.94 -14.19
CA ARG A 19 33.08 -4.32 -14.72
C ARG A 19 32.51 -5.34 -13.74
N VAL A 20 32.74 -5.17 -12.44
CA VAL A 20 32.13 -6.01 -11.39
C VAL A 20 30.62 -5.87 -11.41
N LEU A 21 30.10 -4.64 -11.47
CA LEU A 21 28.66 -4.39 -11.54
C LEU A 21 28.02 -4.95 -12.82
N GLN A 22 28.69 -4.82 -13.97
CA GLN A 22 28.21 -5.41 -15.23
C GLN A 22 28.13 -6.94 -15.13
N ARG A 23 29.16 -7.60 -14.60
CA ARG A 23 29.13 -9.05 -14.38
C ARG A 23 28.04 -9.48 -13.39
N GLN A 24 27.79 -8.69 -12.35
CA GLN A 24 26.69 -8.95 -11.42
C GLN A 24 25.33 -8.79 -12.10
N LEU A 25 25.17 -7.76 -12.91
CA LEU A 25 23.95 -7.48 -13.65
C LEU A 25 23.65 -8.59 -14.67
N GLU A 26 24.66 -9.04 -15.43
CA GLU A 26 24.53 -10.18 -16.35
C GLU A 26 24.14 -11.47 -15.62
N ARG A 27 24.78 -11.77 -14.48
CA ARG A 27 24.41 -12.93 -13.64
C ARG A 27 22.96 -12.85 -13.17
N LEU A 28 22.51 -11.67 -12.75
CA LEU A 28 21.13 -11.45 -12.32
C LEU A 28 20.13 -11.60 -13.48
N TYR A 29 20.44 -11.07 -14.66
CA TYR A 29 19.59 -11.23 -15.85
C TYR A 29 19.48 -12.70 -16.26
N LEU A 30 20.58 -13.44 -16.26
CA LEU A 30 20.59 -14.86 -16.60
C LEU A 30 19.79 -15.68 -15.57
N SER A 31 20.04 -15.48 -14.27
CA SER A 31 19.30 -16.15 -13.20
C SER A 31 17.79 -15.85 -13.27
N ARG A 32 17.42 -14.60 -13.55
CA ARG A 32 16.02 -14.22 -13.77
C ARG A 32 15.40 -14.96 -14.96
N SER A 33 16.12 -15.07 -16.07
CA SER A 33 15.62 -15.77 -17.27
C SER A 33 15.43 -17.28 -17.04
N GLU A 34 16.27 -17.89 -16.20
CA GLU A 34 16.14 -19.29 -15.78
C GLU A 34 14.91 -19.48 -14.88
N LEU A 35 14.73 -18.62 -13.87
CA LEU A 35 13.54 -18.59 -13.01
C LEU A 35 12.24 -18.38 -13.81
N GLU A 36 12.27 -17.51 -14.82
CA GLU A 36 11.11 -17.28 -15.69
C GLU A 36 10.77 -18.52 -16.52
N ARG A 37 11.77 -19.27 -17.02
CA ARG A 37 11.56 -20.56 -17.70
C ARG A 37 11.03 -21.63 -16.76
N GLU A 38 11.61 -21.76 -15.58
CA GLU A 38 11.15 -22.74 -14.58
C GLU A 38 9.72 -22.44 -14.14
N LEU A 39 9.37 -21.16 -13.94
CA LEU A 39 8.00 -20.74 -13.68
C LEU A 39 7.07 -21.07 -14.87
N GLN A 40 7.55 -20.92 -16.10
CA GLN A 40 6.79 -21.24 -17.30
C GLN A 40 6.59 -22.75 -17.46
N GLU A 41 7.58 -23.56 -17.14
CA GLU A 41 7.47 -25.03 -17.09
C GLU A 41 6.53 -25.50 -15.98
N LEU A 42 6.62 -24.91 -14.78
CA LEU A 42 5.70 -25.16 -13.67
C LEU A 42 4.26 -24.76 -14.03
N ARG A 43 4.08 -23.66 -14.77
CA ARG A 43 2.77 -23.25 -15.32
C ARG A 43 2.29 -24.20 -16.42
N ALA A 44 3.18 -24.76 -17.22
CA ALA A 44 2.84 -25.71 -18.28
C ALA A 44 2.55 -27.13 -17.73
N THR A 45 3.16 -27.50 -16.59
CA THR A 45 2.89 -28.75 -15.87
C THR A 45 1.74 -28.62 -14.86
N GLN A 46 1.30 -27.41 -14.51
CA GLN A 46 -0.03 -27.23 -13.94
C GLN A 46 -1.04 -27.69 -14.99
N PRO A 47 -1.80 -28.78 -14.77
CA PRO A 47 -2.92 -29.05 -15.65
C PRO A 47 -3.82 -27.81 -15.61
N LEU A 48 -4.23 -27.33 -16.79
CA LEU A 48 -5.28 -26.32 -17.00
C LEU A 48 -6.60 -26.83 -16.40
N MET A 49 -6.65 -26.94 -15.09
CA MET A 49 -7.84 -27.26 -14.36
C MET A 49 -8.62 -25.96 -14.23
N LEU A 50 -9.77 -25.97 -14.89
CA LEU A 50 -11.02 -25.30 -14.51
C LEU A 50 -11.44 -25.62 -13.05
N THR A 51 -10.50 -25.73 -12.10
CA THR A 51 -10.84 -25.92 -10.70
C THR A 51 -11.08 -24.57 -10.07
N ARG A 52 -12.30 -24.42 -9.55
CA ARG A 52 -12.58 -23.49 -8.46
C ARG A 52 -11.38 -23.50 -7.49
N PRO A 53 -10.90 -22.33 -7.03
CA PRO A 53 -9.84 -22.30 -6.04
C PRO A 53 -10.23 -23.24 -4.89
N PRO A 54 -9.30 -24.07 -4.38
CA PRO A 54 -9.61 -25.03 -3.32
C PRO A 54 -10.30 -24.27 -2.19
N ARG A 55 -11.49 -24.73 -1.79
CA ARG A 55 -12.19 -24.10 -0.68
C ARG A 55 -11.25 -24.13 0.52
N PRO A 56 -10.91 -22.98 1.12
CA PRO A 56 -10.02 -22.97 2.27
C PRO A 56 -10.60 -23.90 3.34
N SER A 57 -9.73 -24.70 3.95
CA SER A 57 -10.16 -25.65 4.99
C SER A 57 -10.90 -24.92 6.11
N LEU A 58 -11.71 -25.65 6.88
CA LEU A 58 -12.46 -25.06 7.99
C LEU A 58 -11.54 -24.31 8.96
N LEU A 59 -10.39 -24.91 9.28
CA LEU A 59 -9.35 -24.30 10.12
C LEU A 59 -8.89 -22.96 9.53
N VAL A 60 -8.53 -22.94 8.23
CA VAL A 60 -8.09 -21.70 7.56
C VAL A 60 -9.20 -20.65 7.58
N ARG A 61 -10.45 -21.01 7.31
CA ARG A 61 -11.60 -20.08 7.38
C ARG A 61 -11.80 -19.50 8.79
N ILE A 62 -11.64 -20.32 9.81
CA ILE A 62 -11.71 -19.90 11.21
C ILE A 62 -10.56 -18.93 11.51
N LEU A 63 -9.32 -19.29 11.16
CA LEU A 63 -8.14 -18.44 11.34
C LEU A 63 -8.25 -17.10 10.59
N MET A 64 -8.81 -17.10 9.37
CA MET A 64 -9.07 -15.87 8.62
C MET A 64 -10.08 -14.97 9.34
N ARG A 65 -11.15 -15.55 9.92
CA ARG A 65 -12.13 -14.80 10.72
C ARG A 65 -11.52 -14.25 12.00
N ILE A 66 -10.74 -15.05 12.72
CA ILE A 66 -10.05 -14.65 13.95
C ILE A 66 -9.04 -13.55 13.63
N SER A 67 -8.15 -13.77 12.66
CA SER A 67 -7.14 -12.77 12.28
C SER A 67 -7.76 -11.49 11.76
N LYS A 68 -8.86 -11.54 10.99
CA LYS A 68 -9.60 -10.34 10.58
C LYS A 68 -10.12 -9.57 11.80
N ARG A 69 -10.70 -10.25 12.79
CA ARG A 69 -11.18 -9.61 14.04
C ARG A 69 -10.03 -9.00 14.83
N LEU A 70 -8.90 -9.69 14.94
CA LEU A 70 -7.72 -9.17 15.64
C LEU A 70 -7.17 -7.92 14.96
N ARG A 71 -7.01 -7.95 13.62
CA ARG A 71 -6.60 -6.76 12.85
C ARG A 71 -7.57 -5.59 13.05
N GLN A 72 -8.87 -5.86 12.97
CA GLN A 72 -9.89 -4.81 13.17
C GLN A 72 -9.83 -4.21 14.57
N ARG A 73 -9.65 -5.03 15.62
CA ARG A 73 -9.46 -4.54 16.98
C ARG A 73 -8.23 -3.65 17.09
N HIS A 74 -7.11 -4.10 16.56
CA HIS A 74 -5.87 -3.33 16.58
C HIS A 74 -6.01 -1.99 15.83
N CYS A 75 -6.61 -1.98 14.64
CA CYS A 75 -6.90 -0.75 13.91
C CYS A 75 -7.82 0.19 14.71
N LEU A 76 -8.87 -0.36 15.34
CA LEU A 76 -9.81 0.39 16.15
C LEU A 76 -9.14 1.05 17.36
N ASP A 77 -8.26 0.30 18.05
CA ASP A 77 -7.54 0.80 19.21
C ASP A 77 -6.59 1.95 18.82
N ILE A 78 -5.90 1.84 17.68
CA ILE A 78 -5.06 2.92 17.14
C ILE A 78 -5.89 4.17 16.79
N ILE A 79 -7.05 4.00 16.14
CA ILE A 79 -7.93 5.13 15.82
C ILE A 79 -8.43 5.81 17.10
N ARG A 80 -8.87 5.04 18.10
CA ARG A 80 -9.37 5.57 19.37
C ARG A 80 -8.32 6.34 20.17
N GLN A 81 -7.06 5.93 20.07
CA GLN A 81 -5.94 6.58 20.76
C GLN A 81 -5.37 7.76 19.97
N SER A 82 -5.83 8.00 18.74
CA SER A 82 -5.37 9.10 17.92
C SER A 82 -5.93 10.43 18.45
N GLU A 83 -5.06 11.43 18.62
CA GLU A 83 -5.46 12.80 18.93
C GLU A 83 -6.27 13.47 17.80
N LEU A 84 -6.22 12.89 16.59
CA LEU A 84 -6.95 13.36 15.42
C LEU A 84 -8.35 12.77 15.31
N PHE A 85 -8.70 11.81 16.17
CA PHE A 85 -10.04 11.27 16.29
C PHE A 85 -10.76 11.88 17.49
N ASP A 86 -11.85 12.60 17.25
CA ASP A 86 -12.67 13.19 18.31
C ASP A 86 -14.06 12.57 18.28
N ALA A 87 -14.32 11.66 19.22
CA ALA A 87 -15.59 10.93 19.32
C ALA A 87 -16.79 11.85 19.56
N VAL A 88 -16.62 12.92 20.36
CA VAL A 88 -17.70 13.84 20.72
C VAL A 88 -18.04 14.71 19.51
N TRP A 89 -17.01 15.25 18.85
CA TRP A 89 -17.16 15.97 17.60
C TRP A 89 -17.80 15.08 16.52
N TYR A 90 -17.35 13.83 16.39
CA TYR A 90 -17.85 12.92 15.36
C TYR A 90 -19.35 12.64 15.51
N LEU A 91 -19.83 12.36 16.73
CA LEU A 91 -21.26 12.13 16.98
C LEU A 91 -22.11 13.41 16.90
N LYS A 92 -21.50 14.58 17.11
CA LYS A 92 -22.16 15.87 16.90
C LYS A 92 -22.30 16.20 15.41
N THR A 93 -21.27 15.90 14.63
CA THR A 93 -21.22 16.15 13.19
C THR A 93 -22.05 15.13 12.41
N TYR A 94 -22.05 13.86 12.82
CA TYR A 94 -22.72 12.76 12.13
C TYR A 94 -23.89 12.21 12.96
N GLU A 95 -25.04 12.88 12.79
CA GLU A 95 -26.29 12.59 13.50
C GLU A 95 -26.79 11.17 13.31
N ASP A 96 -26.62 10.61 12.11
CA ASP A 96 -27.03 9.25 11.75
C ASP A 96 -26.30 8.20 12.59
N VAL A 97 -25.01 8.42 12.84
CA VAL A 97 -24.19 7.53 13.70
C VAL A 97 -24.64 7.63 15.14
N ARG A 98 -24.93 8.85 15.62
CA ARG A 98 -25.43 9.08 16.97
C ARG A 98 -26.79 8.44 17.19
N THR A 99 -27.72 8.64 16.27
CA THR A 99 -29.08 8.09 16.34
C THR A 99 -29.07 6.57 16.30
N ALA A 100 -28.16 5.98 15.52
CA ALA A 100 -27.97 4.53 15.47
C ALA A 100 -27.32 3.95 16.74
N GLY A 101 -26.82 4.78 17.66
CA GLY A 101 -26.11 4.33 18.87
C GLY A 101 -24.82 3.56 18.58
N MET A 102 -24.21 3.78 17.40
CA MET A 102 -22.99 3.09 17.00
C MET A 102 -21.76 3.71 17.69
N ASP A 103 -20.77 2.87 17.98
CA ASP A 103 -19.45 3.34 18.41
C ASP A 103 -18.81 4.18 17.28
N PRO A 104 -18.43 5.44 17.54
CA PRO A 104 -18.01 6.35 16.48
C PRO A 104 -16.69 5.94 15.83
N ALA A 105 -15.75 5.39 16.61
CA ALA A 105 -14.46 4.94 16.07
C ALA A 105 -14.63 3.69 15.20
N LEU A 106 -15.48 2.76 15.62
CA LEU A 106 -15.84 1.58 14.86
C LEU A 106 -16.59 1.96 13.58
N HIS A 107 -17.51 2.92 13.66
CA HIS A 107 -18.21 3.45 12.49
C HIS A 107 -17.21 4.06 11.50
N TYR A 108 -16.29 4.91 11.98
CA TYR A 108 -15.28 5.51 11.12
C TYR A 108 -14.36 4.46 10.46
N LEU A 109 -13.93 3.45 11.21
CA LEU A 109 -13.11 2.35 10.71
C LEU A 109 -13.80 1.54 9.61
N LEU A 110 -15.08 1.22 9.78
CA LEU A 110 -15.82 0.33 8.88
C LEU A 110 -16.44 1.05 7.68
N ASN A 111 -16.94 2.27 7.89
CA ASN A 111 -17.80 2.98 6.93
C ASN A 111 -17.34 4.44 6.73
N GLY A 112 -17.06 5.15 7.82
CA GLY A 112 -16.87 6.60 7.76
C GLY A 112 -15.75 7.03 6.81
N ALA A 113 -14.63 6.31 6.80
CA ALA A 113 -13.53 6.62 5.88
C ALA A 113 -13.90 6.43 4.39
N SER A 114 -14.67 5.39 4.04
CA SER A 114 -15.12 5.18 2.65
C SER A 114 -16.18 6.18 2.23
N ASP A 115 -16.94 6.69 3.19
CA ASP A 115 -17.95 7.74 3.00
C ASP A 115 -17.33 9.15 3.05
N LEU A 116 -16.00 9.26 3.01
CA LEU A 116 -15.24 10.51 3.06
C LEU A 116 -15.52 11.37 4.31
N ARG A 117 -15.99 10.75 5.40
CA ARG A 117 -16.23 11.45 6.67
C ARG A 117 -14.90 11.74 7.36
N ASN A 118 -14.83 12.86 8.06
CA ASN A 118 -13.65 13.25 8.83
C ASN A 118 -13.70 12.61 10.22
N PRO A 119 -12.59 12.07 10.74
CA PRO A 119 -12.53 11.51 12.09
C PRO A 119 -12.55 12.58 13.20
N GLY A 120 -12.24 13.82 12.84
CA GLY A 120 -12.16 14.96 13.74
C GLY A 120 -11.90 16.25 12.94
N PRO A 121 -11.89 17.42 13.60
CA PRO A 121 -11.75 18.71 12.92
C PRO A 121 -10.35 18.96 12.32
N TYR A 122 -9.36 18.14 12.67
CA TYR A 122 -7.96 18.33 12.29
C TYR A 122 -7.46 17.37 11.20
N PHE A 123 -8.31 16.46 10.72
CA PHE A 123 -7.97 15.51 9.67
C PHE A 123 -9.05 15.53 8.59
N ASP A 124 -8.62 15.77 7.36
CA ASP A 124 -9.47 15.81 6.18
C ASP A 124 -9.28 14.52 5.38
N THR A 125 -10.28 13.64 5.46
CA THR A 125 -10.28 12.33 4.82
C THR A 125 -10.25 12.43 3.30
N GLU A 126 -11.03 13.35 2.74
CA GLU A 126 -11.13 13.53 1.29
C GLU A 126 -9.82 14.07 0.72
N HIS A 127 -9.24 15.09 1.39
CA HIS A 127 -7.93 15.63 1.04
C HIS A 127 -6.85 14.54 1.07
N TYR A 128 -6.81 13.75 2.14
CA TYR A 128 -5.81 12.70 2.30
C TYR A 128 -5.91 11.62 1.20
N LEU A 129 -7.13 11.14 0.89
CA LEU A 129 -7.34 10.13 -0.15
C LEU A 129 -7.15 10.68 -1.57
N THR A 130 -7.35 11.98 -1.77
CA THR A 130 -7.07 12.65 -3.05
C THR A 130 -5.58 12.79 -3.29
N LEU A 131 -4.82 13.17 -2.25
CA LEU A 131 -3.38 13.38 -2.34
C LEU A 131 -2.59 12.06 -2.39
N TYR A 132 -3.15 10.98 -1.83
CA TYR A 132 -2.49 9.68 -1.71
C TYR A 132 -3.30 8.53 -2.36
N PRO A 133 -3.26 8.41 -3.71
CA PRO A 133 -3.96 7.36 -4.44
C PRO A 133 -3.58 5.94 -4.02
N ASP A 134 -2.35 5.71 -3.56
CA ASP A 134 -1.87 4.43 -3.03
C ASP A 134 -2.72 3.95 -1.85
N ILE A 135 -3.20 4.85 -1.01
CA ILE A 135 -4.04 4.54 0.14
C ILE A 135 -5.49 4.28 -0.29
N ARG A 136 -5.99 5.13 -1.19
CA ARG A 136 -7.33 5.03 -1.76
C ARG A 136 -7.53 3.73 -2.52
N ASP A 137 -6.62 3.40 -3.43
CA ASP A 137 -6.75 2.26 -4.33
C ASP A 137 -6.60 0.93 -3.56
N ASN A 138 -5.80 0.92 -2.48
CA ASN A 138 -5.71 -0.20 -1.54
C ASN A 138 -6.84 -0.24 -0.49
N LYS A 139 -7.79 0.72 -0.52
CA LYS A 139 -8.91 0.84 0.42
C LYS A 139 -8.47 0.82 1.89
N MET A 140 -7.33 1.42 2.18
CA MET A 140 -6.79 1.48 3.53
C MET A 140 -7.43 2.65 4.28
N ASN A 141 -7.73 2.47 5.57
CA ASN A 141 -8.28 3.56 6.38
C ASN A 141 -7.20 4.68 6.50
N PRO A 142 -7.53 5.93 6.11
CA PRO A 142 -6.54 6.98 5.94
C PRO A 142 -5.96 7.46 7.27
N LEU A 143 -6.78 7.57 8.31
CA LEU A 143 -6.29 7.94 9.65
C LEU A 143 -5.39 6.83 10.21
N PHE A 144 -5.80 5.57 10.08
CA PHE A 144 -4.98 4.44 10.51
C PHE A 144 -3.61 4.46 9.81
N HIS A 145 -3.57 4.63 8.49
CA HIS A 145 -2.32 4.76 7.74
C HIS A 145 -1.47 5.92 8.25
N TYR A 146 -2.09 7.09 8.48
CA TYR A 146 -1.38 8.25 8.99
C TYR A 146 -0.70 7.97 10.33
N MET A 147 -1.40 7.29 11.25
CA MET A 147 -0.88 6.95 12.57
C MET A 147 0.30 5.97 12.53
N ILE A 148 0.30 5.00 11.60
CA ILE A 148 1.36 3.98 11.56
C ILE A 148 2.54 4.34 10.64
N ALA A 149 2.33 5.21 9.66
CA ALA A 149 3.34 5.53 8.65
C ALA A 149 3.29 7.00 8.19
N GLY A 150 2.10 7.52 7.88
CA GLY A 150 1.95 8.84 7.25
C GLY A 150 2.53 10.01 8.05
N PHE A 151 2.56 9.93 9.38
CA PHE A 151 3.23 10.93 10.24
C PHE A 151 4.74 10.98 9.97
N ASN A 152 5.40 9.82 9.94
CA ASN A 152 6.85 9.70 9.69
C ASN A 152 7.20 10.04 8.23
N GLU A 153 6.29 9.73 7.30
CA GLU A 153 6.38 10.12 5.90
C GLU A 153 6.05 11.61 5.67
N LYS A 154 5.66 12.33 6.74
CA LYS A 154 5.31 13.75 6.73
C LYS A 154 4.20 14.09 5.73
N ARG A 155 3.23 13.18 5.58
CA ARG A 155 2.07 13.34 4.72
C ARG A 155 1.15 14.45 5.24
N SER A 156 0.56 15.21 4.32
CA SER A 156 -0.39 16.28 4.62
C SER A 156 -1.78 15.69 4.90
N ILE A 157 -2.36 16.07 6.04
CA ILE A 157 -3.65 15.56 6.51
C ILE A 157 -4.81 16.52 6.33
N ARG A 158 -4.54 17.76 5.90
CA ARG A 158 -5.57 18.77 5.66
C ARG A 158 -5.06 19.87 4.73
N PRO A 159 -5.95 20.62 4.08
CA PRO A 159 -5.59 21.82 3.35
C PRO A 159 -4.80 22.79 4.22
N ASN A 160 -3.84 23.51 3.63
CA ASN A 160 -2.96 24.48 4.30
C ASN A 160 -1.99 23.93 5.34
N MET A 161 -1.86 22.60 5.49
CA MET A 161 -0.67 22.02 6.09
C MET A 161 0.45 22.01 5.04
N PRO A 162 1.69 22.42 5.36
CA PRO A 162 2.79 22.36 4.39
C PRO A 162 2.95 20.91 3.91
N VAL A 163 2.58 20.66 2.64
CA VAL A 163 2.87 19.38 1.98
C VAL A 163 4.39 19.36 1.82
N ILE A 164 5.06 18.43 2.49
CA ILE A 164 6.49 18.28 2.31
C ILE A 164 6.67 17.58 0.96
N PRO A 165 7.27 18.24 -0.05
CA PRO A 165 7.43 17.65 -1.37
C PRO A 165 8.30 16.39 -1.26
N ASP A 166 7.89 15.33 -1.95
CA ASP A 166 8.70 14.12 -2.11
C ASP A 166 9.98 14.47 -2.88
N PRO A 167 11.19 14.32 -2.29
CA PRO A 167 12.44 14.62 -2.97
C PRO A 167 12.70 13.77 -4.22
N ALA A 168 11.93 12.71 -4.46
CA ALA A 168 11.99 11.91 -5.69
C ALA A 168 11.17 12.47 -6.86
N GLN A 169 10.24 13.40 -6.63
CA GLN A 169 9.40 14.00 -7.68
C GLN A 169 10.12 15.17 -8.41
N ASP A 170 11.14 15.78 -7.80
CA ASP A 170 11.86 16.95 -8.32
C ASP A 170 12.81 16.63 -9.49
N LYS A 171 13.26 15.37 -9.60
CA LYS A 171 14.23 14.95 -10.64
C LYS A 171 13.61 14.58 -11.99
N ARG A 172 12.32 14.81 -12.19
CA ARG A 172 11.60 14.46 -13.45
C ARG A 172 11.18 15.66 -14.28
N ASN A 173 11.40 16.90 -13.80
CA ASN A 173 10.95 18.13 -14.45
C ASN A 173 12.07 19.16 -14.72
N VAL A 174 13.34 18.73 -14.80
CA VAL A 174 14.47 19.58 -15.20
C VAL A 174 15.15 18.99 -16.43
#